data_AF-A0A167WW44-F1
#
_entry.id   AF-A0A167WW44-F1
#
_cell.length_a   1.000
_cell.length_b   1.000
_cell.length_c   1.000
_cell.angle_alpha   90.00
_cell.angle_beta   90.00
_cell.angle_gamma   90.00
#
_symmetry.space_group_name_H-M   'P 1'
#
loop_
_entity.id
_entity.type
_entity.pdbx_description
1 polymer ?
#
loop_
_entity_poly.entity_id
_entity_poly.type
_entity_poly.pdbx_seq_one_letter_code
_entity_poly.pdbx_strand_id
1 'polypeptide(L)'
;MIIGGISQYLTTVQGMPKDIENEIISIQREFLWNGKSSSVSLEKLHSPIEEGGLGILDVASRNEAIELMWTKRFLALGKDRPTWAYAADDLIRRNIPKSGKTYDTRAIENQNTFLQTWAPAMHAGSKLPKDIVKFLKVAKKYNVNMEAIRVSERAKKDLPAWYHIAAETHPAGLYRKNTTECQ
;
A
#
# COMPACT_ATOMS: atom_id res chain seq x y z
N MET A 1 -25.12 12.85 6.14
CA MET A 1 -25.09 11.39 6.33
C MET A 1 -24.88 10.62 5.02
N ILE A 2 -25.56 10.98 3.92
CA ILE A 2 -25.51 10.26 2.63
C ILE A 2 -24.14 10.32 1.92
N ILE A 3 -23.53 11.50 1.83
CA ILE A 3 -22.25 11.69 1.10
C ILE A 3 -21.11 10.91 1.75
N GLY A 4 -21.04 10.86 3.08
CA GLY A 4 -20.00 10.10 3.78
C GLY A 4 -20.14 8.59 3.58
N GLY A 5 -21.28 8.03 4.01
CA GLY A 5 -21.47 6.58 4.06
C GLY A 5 -21.60 5.91 2.69
N ILE A 6 -22.48 6.40 1.81
CA ILE A 6 -22.74 5.76 0.52
C ILE A 6 -21.50 5.84 -0.38
N SER A 7 -20.86 7.01 -0.46
CA SER A 7 -19.66 7.15 -1.29
C SER A 7 -18.50 6.32 -0.74
N GLN A 8 -18.35 6.18 0.58
CA GLN A 8 -17.33 5.32 1.18
C GLN A 8 -17.53 3.85 0.80
N TYR A 9 -18.77 3.34 0.89
CA TYR A 9 -19.09 1.97 0.47
C TYR A 9 -18.77 1.74 -1.01
N LEU A 10 -19.28 2.61 -1.90
CA LEU A 10 -19.04 2.50 -3.34
C LEU A 10 -17.55 2.58 -3.67
N THR A 11 -16.81 3.48 -3.02
CA THR A 11 -15.36 3.62 -3.19
C THR A 11 -14.62 2.35 -2.77
N THR A 12 -15.09 1.68 -1.71
CA THR A 12 -14.45 0.46 -1.21
C THR A 12 -14.61 -0.70 -2.19
N VAL A 13 -15.74 -0.75 -2.91
CA VAL A 13 -16.07 -1.85 -3.84
C VAL A 13 -15.56 -1.60 -5.26
N GLN A 14 -15.69 -0.37 -5.77
CA GLN A 14 -15.45 -0.04 -7.18
C GLN A 14 -14.32 0.99 -7.38
N GLY A 15 -13.77 1.54 -6.28
CA GLY A 15 -12.87 2.69 -6.34
C GLY A 15 -13.62 4.00 -6.57
N MET A 16 -12.85 5.10 -6.53
CA MET A 16 -13.33 6.44 -6.86
C MET A 16 -12.34 7.06 -7.86
N PRO A 17 -12.77 7.33 -9.11
CA PRO A 17 -11.99 8.12 -10.06
C PRO A 17 -11.71 9.54 -9.53
N LYS A 18 -10.60 10.14 -9.97
CA LYS A 18 -10.13 11.43 -9.41
C LYS A 18 -11.06 12.59 -9.76
N ASP A 19 -11.70 12.54 -10.93
CA ASP A 19 -12.74 13.45 -11.38
C ASP A 19 -13.95 13.43 -10.44
N ILE A 20 -14.44 12.24 -10.06
CA ILE A 20 -15.55 12.09 -9.10
C ILE A 20 -15.14 12.59 -7.71
N GLU A 21 -13.91 12.30 -7.28
CA GLU A 21 -13.38 12.83 -6.02
C GLU A 21 -13.38 14.36 -5.99
N ASN A 22 -12.91 14.99 -7.07
CA ASN A 22 -12.90 16.44 -7.21
C ASN A 22 -14.31 17.02 -7.25
N GLU A 23 -15.26 16.34 -7.89
CA GLU A 23 -16.66 16.76 -7.95
C GLU A 23 -17.32 16.75 -6.56
N ILE A 24 -17.07 15.70 -5.76
CA ILE A 24 -17.58 15.64 -4.38
C ILE A 24 -16.98 16.77 -3.54
N ILE A 25 -15.68 17.06 -3.69
CA ILE A 25 -15.04 18.20 -3.02
C ILE A 25 -15.66 19.53 -3.47
N SER A 26 -16.00 19.67 -4.76
CA SER A 26 -16.69 20.85 -5.30
C SER A 26 -18.06 21.03 -4.65
N ILE A 27 -18.88 19.97 -4.60
CA ILE A 27 -20.21 19.97 -3.97
C ILE A 27 -20.10 20.33 -2.48
N GLN A 28 -19.10 19.82 -1.76
CA GLN A 28 -18.85 20.19 -0.36
C GLN A 28 -18.57 21.69 -0.21
N ARG A 29 -17.74 22.27 -1.10
CA ARG A 29 -17.42 23.70 -1.06
C ARG A 29 -18.61 24.57 -1.43
N GLU A 30 -19.35 24.19 -2.45
CA GLU A 30 -20.57 24.88 -2.86
C GLU A 30 -21.57 24.91 -1.72
N PHE A 31 -21.76 23.78 -1.02
CA PHE A 31 -22.63 23.68 0.14
C PHE A 31 -22.19 24.58 1.30
N LEU A 32 -20.90 24.60 1.64
CA LEU A 32 -20.37 25.38 2.76
C LEU A 32 -20.44 26.89 2.53
N TRP A 33 -20.19 27.32 1.29
CA TRP A 33 -20.11 28.74 0.94
C TRP A 33 -21.35 29.25 0.23
N ASN A 34 -22.36 28.41 0.02
CA ASN A 34 -23.59 28.71 -0.72
C ASN A 34 -23.29 29.40 -2.07
N GLY A 35 -22.36 28.81 -2.84
CA GLY A 35 -21.88 29.33 -4.12
C GLY A 35 -20.94 30.54 -4.05
N LYS A 36 -20.58 31.03 -2.85
CA LYS A 36 -19.63 32.14 -2.68
C LYS A 36 -18.18 31.68 -2.70
N SER A 37 -17.27 32.64 -2.90
CA SER A 37 -15.83 32.38 -2.80
C SER A 37 -15.45 31.87 -1.41
N SER A 38 -14.65 30.80 -1.37
CA SER A 38 -14.20 30.21 -0.12
C SER A 38 -13.22 31.13 0.61
N SER A 39 -13.57 31.53 1.83
CA SER A 39 -12.71 32.41 2.65
C SER A 39 -11.62 31.65 3.42
N VAL A 40 -11.72 30.33 3.50
CA VAL A 40 -10.81 29.45 4.26
C VAL A 40 -10.32 28.32 3.36
N SER A 41 -9.05 27.90 3.54
CA SER A 41 -8.47 26.78 2.79
C SER A 41 -9.13 25.44 3.15
N LEU A 42 -9.17 24.51 2.19
CA LEU A 42 -9.70 23.16 2.41
C LEU A 42 -8.98 22.43 3.55
N GLU A 43 -7.65 22.53 3.61
CA GLU A 43 -6.84 21.92 4.67
C GLU A 43 -7.32 22.34 6.06
N LYS A 44 -7.60 23.63 6.26
CA LYS A 44 -8.10 24.15 7.54
C LYS A 44 -9.53 23.71 7.83
N LEU A 45 -10.37 23.57 6.79
CA LEU A 45 -11.73 23.06 6.93
C LEU A 45 -11.77 21.59 7.38
N HIS A 46 -10.78 20.80 6.96
CA HIS A 46 -10.62 19.39 7.36
C HIS A 46 -10.05 19.23 8.78
N SER A 47 -9.30 20.20 9.29
CA SER A 47 -8.75 20.16 10.66
C SER A 47 -9.84 20.01 11.73
N PRO A 48 -9.51 19.39 12.88
CA PRO A 48 -10.42 19.29 14.03
C PRO A 48 -10.88 20.66 14.54
N ILE A 49 -12.01 20.68 15.26
CA ILE A 49 -12.60 21.91 15.81
C ILE A 49 -11.66 22.54 16.85
N GLU A 50 -10.93 21.71 17.59
CA GLU A 50 -9.94 22.07 18.60
C GLU A 50 -8.77 22.87 18.01
N GLU A 51 -8.45 22.62 16.73
CA GLU A 51 -7.41 23.34 16.01
C GLU A 51 -7.99 24.55 15.25
N GLY A 52 -9.26 24.90 15.45
CA GLY A 52 -9.95 25.97 14.74
C GLY A 52 -10.39 25.59 13.31
N GLY A 53 -10.52 24.30 13.02
CA GLY A 53 -11.15 23.80 11.80
C GLY A 53 -12.63 23.49 11.97
N LEU A 54 -13.23 22.81 11.00
CA LEU A 54 -14.65 22.40 11.02
C LEU A 54 -14.83 20.87 11.04
N GLY A 55 -13.74 20.10 10.98
CA GLY A 55 -13.79 18.63 10.93
C GLY A 55 -14.55 18.09 9.72
N ILE A 56 -14.55 18.80 8.60
CA ILE A 56 -15.27 18.39 7.40
C ILE A 56 -14.57 17.18 6.78
N LEU A 57 -15.35 16.25 6.24
CA LEU A 57 -14.85 15.03 5.60
C LEU A 57 -13.82 15.33 4.51
N ASP A 58 -12.58 14.90 4.72
CA ASP A 58 -11.55 14.81 3.70
C ASP A 58 -11.73 13.53 2.87
N VAL A 59 -12.26 13.68 1.67
CA VAL A 59 -12.53 12.58 0.73
C VAL A 59 -11.24 11.91 0.28
N ALA A 60 -10.18 12.69 0.04
CA ALA A 60 -8.90 12.18 -0.45
C ALA A 60 -8.21 11.34 0.64
N SER A 61 -8.11 11.87 1.85
CA SER A 61 -7.54 11.15 2.99
C SER A 61 -8.35 9.90 3.34
N ARG A 62 -9.68 9.96 3.27
CA ARG A 62 -10.54 8.78 3.44
C ARG A 62 -10.28 7.72 2.36
N ASN A 63 -10.18 8.12 1.10
CA ASN A 63 -9.93 7.21 0.00
C ASN A 63 -8.57 6.51 0.17
N GLU A 64 -7.53 7.24 0.59
CA GLU A 64 -6.22 6.63 0.93
C GLU A 64 -6.31 5.69 2.14
N ALA A 65 -7.09 6.03 3.16
CA ALA A 65 -7.33 5.13 4.30
C ALA A 65 -8.02 3.81 3.88
N ILE A 66 -8.94 3.85 2.90
CA ILE A 66 -9.55 2.63 2.32
C ILE A 66 -8.46 1.76 1.68
N GLU A 67 -7.54 2.36 0.91
CA GLU A 67 -6.41 1.63 0.31
C GLU A 67 -5.46 1.05 1.36
N LEU A 68 -5.23 1.76 2.47
CA LEU A 68 -4.47 1.22 3.61
C LEU A 68 -5.17 0.02 4.26
N MET A 69 -6.50 0.02 4.35
CA MET A 69 -7.26 -1.13 4.84
C MET A 69 -7.16 -2.34 3.90
N TRP A 70 -7.15 -2.12 2.58
CA TRP A 70 -6.85 -3.17 1.60
C TRP A 70 -5.42 -3.69 1.74
N THR A 71 -4.45 -2.79 1.93
CA THR A 71 -3.05 -3.15 2.20
C THR A 71 -2.93 -4.00 3.47
N LYS A 72 -3.60 -3.62 4.57
CA LYS A 72 -3.63 -4.40 5.82
C LYS A 72 -4.14 -5.82 5.58
N ARG A 73 -5.23 -5.97 4.80
CA ARG A 73 -5.78 -7.29 4.44
C ARG A 73 -4.83 -8.10 3.55
N PHE A 74 -4.14 -7.43 2.63
CA PHE A 74 -3.11 -8.06 1.78
C PHE A 74 -1.92 -8.61 2.60
N LEU A 75 -1.53 -7.88 3.64
CA LEU A 75 -0.43 -8.22 4.54
C LEU A 75 -0.76 -9.33 5.55
N ALA A 76 -2.02 -9.75 5.67
CA ALA A 76 -2.39 -10.87 6.54
C ALA A 76 -1.65 -12.15 6.13
N LEU A 77 -1.11 -12.87 7.11
CA LEU A 77 -0.36 -14.12 6.92
C LEU A 77 -1.13 -15.30 7.54
N GLY A 78 -0.88 -16.52 7.03
CA GLY A 78 -1.47 -17.74 7.58
C GLY A 78 -2.97 -17.88 7.26
N LYS A 79 -3.75 -18.36 8.25
CA LYS A 79 -5.16 -18.73 8.05
C LYS A 79 -6.09 -17.54 7.78
N ASP A 80 -5.72 -16.34 8.23
CA ASP A 80 -6.50 -15.13 8.05
C ASP A 80 -6.22 -14.44 6.70
N ARG A 81 -5.29 -15.00 5.90
CA ARG A 81 -4.94 -14.43 4.61
C ARG A 81 -6.08 -14.62 3.60
N PRO A 82 -6.60 -13.54 3.00
CA PRO A 82 -7.71 -13.65 2.08
C PRO A 82 -7.27 -14.26 0.74
N THR A 83 -8.16 -15.04 0.11
CA THR A 83 -7.86 -15.77 -1.13
C THR A 83 -7.39 -14.88 -2.28
N TRP A 84 -7.94 -13.66 -2.39
CA TRP A 84 -7.55 -12.71 -3.43
C TRP A 84 -6.08 -12.25 -3.29
N ALA A 85 -5.51 -12.29 -2.09
CA ALA A 85 -4.12 -11.86 -1.88
C ALA A 85 -3.13 -12.80 -2.58
N TYR A 86 -3.44 -14.08 -2.70
CA TYR A 86 -2.62 -15.04 -3.47
C TYR A 86 -2.66 -14.72 -4.97
N ALA A 87 -3.83 -14.34 -5.50
CA ALA A 87 -3.94 -13.89 -6.88
C ALA A 87 -3.18 -12.57 -7.10
N ALA A 88 -3.25 -11.64 -6.15
CA ALA A 88 -2.49 -10.40 -6.20
C ALA A 88 -0.97 -10.63 -6.16
N ASP A 89 -0.48 -11.54 -5.32
CA ASP A 89 0.94 -11.94 -5.30
C ASP A 89 1.41 -12.43 -6.67
N ASP A 90 0.63 -13.28 -7.35
CA ASP A 90 0.98 -13.78 -8.67
C ASP A 90 0.99 -12.68 -9.73
N LEU A 91 0.02 -11.77 -9.69
CA LEU A 91 -0.04 -10.61 -10.59
C LEU A 91 1.14 -9.66 -10.38
N ILE A 92 1.53 -9.43 -9.12
CA ILE A 92 2.70 -8.63 -8.75
C ILE A 92 3.98 -9.28 -9.25
N ARG A 93 4.15 -10.59 -9.04
CA ARG A 93 5.30 -11.38 -9.49
C ARG A 93 5.53 -11.27 -11.00
N ARG A 94 4.45 -11.36 -11.79
CA ARG A 94 4.52 -11.24 -13.27
C ARG A 94 4.95 -9.85 -13.75
N ASN A 95 4.92 -8.84 -12.89
CA ASN A 95 5.23 -7.44 -13.20
C ASN A 95 6.54 -6.95 -12.55
N ILE A 96 7.44 -7.85 -12.19
CA ILE A 96 8.78 -7.49 -11.72
C ILE A 96 9.58 -6.90 -12.90
N PRO A 97 10.19 -5.71 -12.76
CA PRO A 97 10.97 -5.09 -13.82
C PRO A 97 12.14 -5.99 -14.25
N LYS A 98 12.27 -6.23 -15.57
CA LYS A 98 13.43 -6.95 -16.15
C LYS A 98 14.75 -6.17 -16.06
N SER A 99 14.68 -4.88 -15.74
CA SER A 99 15.84 -4.00 -15.58
C SER A 99 16.60 -4.23 -14.26
N GLY A 100 16.03 -4.97 -13.32
CA GLY A 100 16.70 -5.42 -12.09
C GLY A 100 17.23 -6.85 -12.22
N LYS A 101 18.14 -7.22 -11.30
CA LYS A 101 18.72 -8.56 -11.13
C LYS A 101 17.70 -9.65 -11.47
N THR A 102 18.08 -10.66 -12.27
CA THR A 102 17.22 -11.81 -12.54
C THR A 102 16.91 -12.51 -11.22
N TYR A 103 15.68 -12.36 -10.72
CA TYR A 103 15.21 -13.05 -9.53
C TYR A 103 14.80 -14.47 -9.91
N ASP A 104 15.18 -15.47 -9.11
CA ASP A 104 14.66 -16.81 -9.30
C ASP A 104 13.16 -16.81 -9.00
N THR A 105 12.36 -17.01 -10.05
CA THR A 105 10.90 -17.09 -10.00
C THR A 105 10.36 -18.13 -9.02
N ARG A 106 11.14 -19.18 -8.72
CA ARG A 106 10.78 -20.23 -7.74
C ARG A 106 10.94 -19.75 -6.31
N ALA A 107 11.99 -18.97 -6.03
CA ALA A 107 12.29 -18.48 -4.69
C ALA A 107 11.31 -17.40 -4.21
N ILE A 108 10.70 -16.67 -5.16
CA ILE A 108 9.74 -15.59 -4.89
C ILE A 108 8.28 -16.05 -4.97
N GLU A 109 8.02 -17.33 -5.24
CA GLU A 109 6.68 -17.87 -5.37
C GLU A 109 5.94 -17.87 -4.03
N ASN A 110 4.68 -17.40 -4.03
CA ASN A 110 3.84 -17.25 -2.84
C ASN A 110 4.44 -16.36 -1.72
N GLN A 111 5.44 -15.53 -2.05
CA GLN A 111 6.05 -14.61 -1.12
C GLN A 111 5.38 -13.23 -1.19
N ASN A 112 5.06 -12.68 -0.03
CA ASN A 112 4.53 -11.32 0.05
C ASN A 112 5.61 -10.31 -0.36
N THR A 113 5.30 -9.44 -1.31
CA THR A 113 6.24 -8.42 -1.82
C THR A 113 6.80 -7.49 -0.74
N PHE A 114 6.07 -7.21 0.33
CA PHE A 114 6.56 -6.38 1.44
C PHE A 114 7.63 -7.09 2.29
N LEU A 115 7.75 -8.41 2.18
CA LEU A 115 8.86 -9.17 2.76
C LEU A 115 10.10 -9.18 1.87
N GLN A 116 10.04 -8.60 0.68
CA GLN A 116 11.06 -8.78 -0.35
C GLN A 116 11.86 -7.51 -0.61
N THR A 117 13.06 -7.68 -1.14
CA THR A 117 13.98 -6.61 -1.55
C THR A 117 13.70 -6.06 -2.95
N TRP A 118 12.76 -6.67 -3.68
CA TRP A 118 12.34 -6.26 -5.01
C TRP A 118 10.96 -5.62 -4.97
N ALA A 119 10.66 -4.79 -5.98
CA ALA A 119 9.36 -4.12 -6.12
C ALA A 119 8.85 -4.21 -7.56
N PRO A 120 7.53 -4.35 -7.77
CA PRO A 120 6.94 -4.37 -9.10
C PRO A 120 6.98 -2.99 -9.78
N ALA A 121 6.83 -2.99 -11.10
CA ALA A 121 6.61 -1.76 -11.84
C ALA A 121 5.23 -1.17 -11.50
N MET A 122 5.20 0.05 -10.96
CA MET A 122 3.96 0.77 -10.58
C MET A 122 3.66 2.00 -11.45
N HIS A 123 4.38 2.17 -12.57
CA HIS A 123 4.14 3.26 -13.52
C HIS A 123 2.87 3.01 -14.36
N ALA A 124 2.37 4.05 -15.04
CA ALA A 124 1.12 3.98 -15.80
C ALA A 124 1.09 2.88 -16.89
N GLY A 125 2.23 2.55 -17.51
CA GLY A 125 2.35 1.48 -18.51
C GLY A 125 2.56 0.06 -17.93
N SER A 126 2.38 -0.14 -16.62
CA SER A 126 2.51 -1.46 -15.99
C SER A 126 1.31 -2.35 -16.39
N LYS A 127 1.52 -3.67 -16.49
CA LYS A 127 0.42 -4.61 -16.69
C LYS A 127 -0.27 -4.99 -15.38
N LEU A 128 0.15 -4.38 -14.27
CA LEU A 128 -0.48 -4.58 -12.97
C LEU A 128 -1.85 -3.87 -12.92
N PRO A 129 -2.90 -4.51 -12.40
CA PRO A 129 -4.20 -3.88 -12.22
C PRO A 129 -4.11 -2.57 -11.43
N LYS A 130 -4.92 -1.59 -11.82
CA LYS A 130 -4.90 -0.23 -11.23
C LYS A 130 -5.13 -0.26 -9.72
N ASP A 131 -6.01 -1.12 -9.23
CA ASP A 131 -6.32 -1.24 -7.80
C ASP A 131 -5.11 -1.71 -6.99
N ILE A 132 -4.36 -2.69 -7.51
CA ILE A 132 -3.13 -3.17 -6.88
C ILE A 132 -2.07 -2.07 -6.88
N VAL A 133 -1.89 -1.38 -8.01
CA VAL A 133 -0.98 -0.23 -8.09
C VAL A 133 -1.37 0.85 -7.07
N LYS A 134 -2.66 1.10 -6.88
CA LYS A 134 -3.17 2.14 -5.99
C LYS A 134 -2.82 1.84 -4.54
N PHE A 135 -3.16 0.66 -4.02
CA PHE A 135 -2.84 0.34 -2.63
C PHE A 135 -1.32 0.19 -2.41
N LEU A 136 -0.55 -0.33 -3.38
CA LEU A 136 0.91 -0.39 -3.26
C LEU A 136 1.54 1.01 -3.21
N LYS A 137 1.02 1.98 -4.00
CA LYS A 137 1.47 3.38 -3.94
C LYS A 137 1.13 4.03 -2.62
N VAL A 138 -0.08 3.82 -2.11
CA VAL A 138 -0.49 4.35 -0.80
C VAL A 138 0.35 3.73 0.31
N ALA A 139 0.57 2.42 0.28
CA ALA A 139 1.44 1.73 1.22
C ALA A 139 2.86 2.32 1.22
N LYS A 140 3.42 2.60 0.04
CA LYS A 140 4.72 3.29 -0.10
C LYS A 140 4.68 4.72 0.45
N LYS A 141 3.63 5.49 0.15
CA LYS A 141 3.45 6.88 0.63
C LYS A 141 3.48 6.96 2.16
N TYR A 142 2.82 6.01 2.82
CA TYR A 142 2.76 5.93 4.28
C TYR A 142 3.85 5.05 4.92
N ASN A 143 4.86 4.64 4.14
CA ASN A 143 5.96 3.80 4.60
C ASN A 143 5.49 2.53 5.35
N VAL A 144 4.45 1.87 4.84
CA VAL A 144 3.97 0.61 5.40
C VAL A 144 5.06 -0.44 5.25
N ASN A 145 5.61 -0.86 6.38
CA ASN A 145 6.70 -1.83 6.49
C ASN A 145 6.39 -2.84 7.59
N MET A 146 7.15 -3.93 7.62
CA MET A 146 7.16 -4.82 8.77
C MET A 146 8.14 -4.29 9.80
N GLU A 147 7.60 -3.74 10.87
CA GLU A 147 8.35 -3.39 12.06
C GLU A 147 8.07 -4.43 13.15
N ALA A 148 9.12 -5.11 13.60
CA ALA A 148 9.04 -6.06 14.69
C ALA A 148 10.19 -5.78 15.66
N ILE A 149 9.85 -5.40 16.90
CA ILE A 149 10.82 -5.15 17.97
C ILE A 149 11.67 -6.42 18.23
N ARG A 150 11.03 -7.60 18.16
CA ARG A 150 11.71 -8.90 18.24
C ARG A 150 10.97 -9.95 17.41
N VAL A 151 11.59 -10.42 16.34
CA VAL A 151 11.08 -11.53 15.53
C VAL A 151 11.44 -12.85 16.23
N SER A 152 10.47 -13.75 16.40
CA SER A 152 10.72 -15.08 16.98
C SER A 152 11.66 -15.91 16.10
N GLU A 153 12.49 -16.78 16.69
CA GLU A 153 13.39 -17.65 15.93
C GLU A 153 12.64 -18.54 14.92
N ARG A 154 11.43 -18.96 15.27
CA ARG A 154 10.54 -19.69 14.35
C ARG A 154 10.20 -18.83 13.13
N ALA A 155 9.72 -17.61 13.35
CA ALA A 155 9.37 -16.70 12.26
C ALA A 155 10.57 -16.33 11.38
N LYS A 156 11.78 -16.24 11.96
CA LYS A 156 13.02 -16.05 11.17
C LYS A 156 13.29 -17.24 10.25
N LYS A 157 13.09 -18.47 10.75
CA LYS A 157 13.26 -19.71 9.96
C LYS A 157 12.17 -19.89 8.90
N ASP A 158 11.00 -19.31 9.10
CA ASP A 158 9.89 -19.34 8.15
C ASP A 158 10.07 -18.33 6.99
N LEU A 159 10.97 -17.35 7.11
CA LEU A 159 11.29 -16.43 6.02
C LEU A 159 12.06 -17.16 4.90
N PRO A 160 11.85 -16.78 3.62
CA PRO A 160 12.62 -17.36 2.54
C PRO A 160 14.10 -17.02 2.70
N ALA A 161 14.98 -17.97 2.40
CA ALA A 161 16.43 -17.79 2.52
C ALA A 161 16.97 -16.68 1.59
N TRP A 162 16.25 -16.37 0.52
CA TRP A 162 16.66 -15.42 -0.51
C TRP A 162 15.69 -14.25 -0.59
N TYR A 163 16.22 -13.09 -0.97
CA TYR A 163 15.47 -11.87 -1.31
C TYR A 163 14.58 -11.28 -0.21
N HIS A 164 14.57 -11.84 1.00
CA HIS A 164 13.83 -11.27 2.13
C HIS A 164 14.41 -9.91 2.57
N ILE A 165 13.64 -9.10 3.31
CA ILE A 165 14.01 -7.73 3.73
C ILE A 165 15.37 -7.59 4.45
N ALA A 166 15.85 -8.66 5.08
CA ALA A 166 17.11 -8.68 5.82
C ALA A 166 18.20 -9.49 5.09
N ALA A 167 17.94 -9.90 3.84
CA ALA A 167 18.91 -10.63 3.02
C ALA A 167 20.04 -9.69 2.61
N GLU A 168 21.27 -10.22 2.57
CA GLU A 168 22.43 -9.49 2.06
C GLU A 168 22.20 -9.09 0.60
N THR A 169 22.30 -7.79 0.30
CA THR A 169 22.08 -7.25 -1.05
C THR A 169 23.11 -7.74 -2.07
N HIS A 170 24.27 -8.18 -1.58
CA HIS A 170 25.38 -8.76 -2.34
C HIS A 170 25.77 -10.14 -1.78
N PRO A 171 25.05 -11.22 -2.16
CA PRO A 171 25.34 -12.57 -1.68
C PRO A 171 26.79 -13.01 -1.97
N ALA A 172 27.37 -12.54 -3.07
CA ALA A 172 28.77 -12.80 -3.42
C ALA A 172 29.78 -12.29 -2.36
N GLY A 173 29.40 -11.29 -1.56
CA GLY A 173 30.21 -10.81 -0.44
C GLY A 173 30.17 -11.71 0.79
N LEU A 174 29.20 -12.63 0.89
CA LEU A 174 29.09 -13.58 2.01
C LEU A 174 30.24 -14.58 2.00
N TYR A 175 30.68 -15.05 0.83
CA TYR A 175 31.85 -15.95 0.69
C TYR A 175 33.17 -15.35 1.18
N ARG A 176 33.22 -14.02 1.41
CA ARG A 176 34.40 -13.33 1.96
C ARG A 176 34.33 -13.15 3.48
N LYS A 177 33.23 -13.54 4.12
CA LYS A 177 33.05 -13.43 5.57
C LYS A 177 33.37 -14.78 6.21
N ASN A 178 34.25 -14.78 7.22
CA ASN A 178 34.64 -15.97 7.99
C ASN A 178 33.44 -16.69 8.65
N THR A 179 32.30 -16.02 8.80
CA THR A 179 31.06 -16.62 9.33
C THR A 179 30.39 -17.63 8.39
N THR A 180 30.89 -17.80 7.16
CA THR A 180 30.36 -18.78 6.18
C THR A 180 31.20 -20.04 6.05
N GLU A 181 32.31 -20.14 6.79
CA GLU A 181 33.08 -21.38 6.88
C GLU A 181 32.23 -22.42 7.63
N CYS A 182 31.97 -23.55 6.98
CA CYS A 182 31.31 -24.68 7.62
C CYS A 182 32.28 -25.25 8.66
N GLN A 183 31.97 -25.09 9.95
CA GLN A 183 32.62 -25.81 11.05
C GLN A 183 32.16 -27.26 11.10
#